data_AF-A0A2E0MUW2-F1
#
_entry.id   AF-A0A2E0MUW2-F1
#
_cell.length_a   1.000
_cell.length_b   1.000
_cell.length_c   1.000
_cell.angle_alpha   90.00
_cell.angle_beta   90.00
_cell.angle_gamma   90.00
#
_symmetry.space_group_name_H-M   'P 1'
#
loop_
_entity.id
_entity.type
_entity.pdbx_description
1 polymer ?
#
loop_
_entity_poly.entity_id
_entity_poly.type
_entity_poly.pdbx_seq_one_letter_code
_entity_poly.pdbx_strand_id
1 'polypeptide(L)'
;MVEITCPHCSEDLELPDDAFGDFECPICEEEFVWGQQPVEVIYNLPKEKGITKLTLNIVALWNGFILLVAIGFIVVLILGFLLE
;
A
#
# COMPACT_ATOMS: atom_id res chain seq x y z
N MET A 1 4.32 36.19 4.15
CA MET A 1 3.45 36.63 5.25
C MET A 1 2.10 36.93 4.62
N VAL A 2 1.03 36.37 5.17
CA VAL A 2 -0.34 36.49 4.67
C VAL A 2 -1.17 37.27 5.68
N GLU A 3 -1.90 38.25 5.17
CA GLU A 3 -2.88 39.01 5.95
C GLU A 3 -4.18 38.20 6.01
N ILE A 4 -4.63 37.91 7.22
CA ILE A 4 -5.83 37.13 7.50
C ILE A 4 -6.76 37.93 8.40
N THR A 5 -8.06 37.72 8.29
CA THR A 5 -9.02 38.35 9.19
C THR A 5 -9.41 37.36 10.29
N CYS A 6 -9.30 37.78 11.56
CA CYS A 6 -9.71 36.96 12.69
C CYS A 6 -11.23 36.68 12.62
N PRO A 7 -11.70 35.43 12.72
CA PRO A 7 -13.12 35.10 12.63
C PRO A 7 -13.95 35.58 13.84
N HIS A 8 -13.30 35.97 14.95
CA HIS A 8 -13.96 36.38 16.19
C HIS A 8 -14.10 37.90 16.32
N CYS A 9 -13.03 38.66 16.07
CA CYS A 9 -13.03 40.12 16.20
C CYS A 9 -13.02 40.88 14.86
N SER A 10 -12.93 40.18 13.73
CA SER A 10 -12.83 40.77 12.38
C SER A 10 -11.66 41.74 12.19
N GLU A 11 -10.64 41.66 13.05
CA GLU A 11 -9.39 42.42 12.92
C GLU A 11 -8.40 41.67 12.02
N ASP A 12 -7.61 42.41 11.26
CA ASP A 12 -6.59 41.84 10.36
C ASP A 12 -5.30 41.48 11.14
N LEU A 13 -4.76 40.30 10.85
CA LEU A 13 -3.59 39.70 11.49
C LEU A 13 -2.60 39.22 10.44
N GLU A 14 -1.30 39.34 10.72
CA GLU A 14 -0.25 38.81 9.86
C GLU A 14 0.20 37.43 10.35
N LEU A 15 0.05 36.41 9.51
CA LEU A 15 0.55 35.06 9.75
C LEU A 15 1.65 34.67 8.74
N PRO A 16 2.53 33.71 9.09
CA PRO A 16 3.41 33.07 8.12
C PRO A 16 2.61 32.38 7.00
N ASP A 17 3.14 32.34 5.77
CA ASP A 17 2.40 31.76 4.61
C ASP A 17 2.15 30.24 4.76
N ASP A 18 3.03 29.55 5.49
CA ASP A 18 2.95 28.12 5.79
C ASP A 18 2.33 27.84 7.17
N ALA A 19 1.65 28.83 7.76
CA ALA A 19 0.97 28.68 9.05
C ALA A 19 -0.32 27.87 8.88
N PHE A 20 -0.47 26.80 9.66
CA PHE A 20 -1.68 25.99 9.73
C PHE A 20 -1.86 25.43 11.15
N GLY A 21 -3.11 25.26 11.59
CA GLY A 21 -3.47 24.76 12.92
C GLY A 21 -4.22 25.77 13.77
N ASP A 22 -4.11 25.64 15.09
CA ASP A 22 -4.80 26.48 16.07
C ASP A 22 -3.93 27.70 16.42
N PHE A 23 -4.51 28.90 16.33
CA PHE A 23 -3.87 30.18 16.64
C PHE A 23 -4.71 30.96 17.63
N GLU A 24 -4.04 31.70 18.51
CA GLU A 24 -4.70 32.63 19.44
C GLU A 24 -4.65 34.05 18.86
N CYS A 25 -5.80 34.74 18.84
CA CYS A 25 -5.85 36.12 18.40
C CYS A 25 -5.25 37.04 19.48
N PRO A 26 -4.26 37.90 19.18
CA PRO A 26 -3.66 38.81 20.16
C PRO A 26 -4.58 39.98 20.58
N ILE A 27 -5.76 40.13 19.94
CA ILE A 27 -6.68 41.24 20.15
C ILE A 27 -7.86 40.82 21.03
N CYS A 28 -8.48 39.68 20.74
CA CYS A 28 -9.62 39.16 21.51
C CYS A 28 -9.28 37.96 22.38
N GLU A 29 -8.03 37.47 22.34
CA GLU A 29 -7.56 36.32 23.13
C GLU A 29 -8.36 35.03 22.87
N GLU A 30 -9.06 34.95 21.73
CA GLU A 30 -9.83 33.76 21.32
C GLU A 30 -9.00 32.88 20.37
N GLU A 31 -9.10 31.57 20.58
CA GLU A 31 -8.49 30.56 19.73
C GLU A 31 -9.31 30.33 18.45
N PHE A 32 -8.63 30.25 17.30
CA PHE A 32 -9.24 29.97 16.00
C PHE A 32 -8.36 29.05 15.15
N VAL A 33 -8.99 28.34 14.22
CA VAL A 33 -8.28 27.43 13.31
C VAL A 33 -7.97 28.15 12.01
N TRP A 34 -6.70 28.13 11.60
CA TRP A 34 -6.23 28.69 10.34
C TRP A 34 -5.58 27.64 9.44
N GLY A 35 -5.79 27.77 8.13
CA GLY A 35 -5.25 26.86 7.13
C GLY A 35 -5.89 25.46 7.15
N GLN A 36 -5.48 24.61 6.22
CA GLN A 36 -5.82 23.19 6.24
C GLN A 36 -4.51 22.43 6.39
N GLN A 37 -4.39 21.61 7.45
CA GLN A 37 -3.34 20.60 7.48
C GLN A 37 -3.51 19.74 6.22
N PRO A 38 -2.45 19.52 5.42
CA PRO A 38 -2.53 18.55 4.36
C PRO A 38 -2.88 17.24 5.05
N VAL A 39 -4.11 16.77 4.82
CA VAL A 39 -4.54 15.47 5.33
C VAL A 39 -3.61 14.49 4.65
N GLU A 40 -2.63 13.97 5.39
CA GLU A 40 -1.96 12.74 5.02
C GLU A 40 -3.08 11.70 5.00
N VAL A 41 -3.69 11.53 3.83
CA VAL A 41 -4.60 10.43 3.60
C VAL A 41 -3.71 9.21 3.77
N ILE A 42 -3.72 8.65 4.98
CA ILE A 42 -3.17 7.33 5.22
C ILE A 42 -4.07 6.42 4.40
N TYR A 43 -3.68 6.22 3.14
CA TYR A 43 -4.24 5.19 2.32
C TYR A 43 -3.92 3.91 3.10
N ASN A 44 -4.93 3.36 3.76
CA ASN A 44 -4.90 2.00 4.26
C ASN A 44 -4.93 1.09 3.03
N LEU A 45 -3.85 1.11 2.25
CA LEU A 45 -3.67 0.19 1.15
C LEU A 45 -3.61 -1.18 1.82
N PRO A 46 -4.56 -2.09 1.52
CA PRO A 46 -4.43 -3.46 1.96
C PRO A 46 -3.10 -3.96 1.39
N LYS A 47 -2.12 -4.16 2.27
CA LYS A 47 -0.81 -4.73 1.93
C LYS A 47 -1.09 -6.14 1.43
N GLU A 48 -1.21 -6.26 0.12
CA GLU A 48 -1.48 -7.51 -0.56
C GLU A 48 -0.37 -8.48 -0.15
N LYS A 49 -0.72 -9.41 0.73
CA LYS A 49 0.23 -10.36 1.28
C LYS A 49 0.74 -11.19 0.11
N GLY A 50 2.06 -11.24 -0.05
CA GLY A 50 2.77 -11.97 -1.10
C GLY A 50 2.54 -13.48 -1.05
N ILE A 51 1.36 -13.92 -1.50
CA ILE A 51 0.98 -15.33 -1.63
C ILE A 51 1.32 -15.83 -3.05
N THR A 52 1.56 -14.95 -4.01
CA THR A 52 1.85 -15.27 -5.42
C THR A 52 3.19 -15.98 -5.65
N LYS A 53 4.15 -15.87 -4.72
CA LYS A 53 5.47 -16.53 -4.85
C LYS A 53 5.50 -17.96 -4.31
N LEU A 54 4.60 -18.31 -3.39
CA LEU A 54 4.58 -19.63 -2.74
C LEU A 54 3.74 -20.63 -3.54
N THR A 55 2.62 -20.20 -4.12
CA THR A 55 1.72 -21.04 -4.91
C THR A 55 2.29 -21.42 -6.28
N LEU A 56 3.13 -20.58 -6.88
CA LEU A 56 3.73 -20.83 -8.19
C LEU A 56 4.75 -21.99 -8.17
N ASN A 57 5.46 -22.19 -7.04
CA ASN A 57 6.50 -23.22 -6.94
C ASN A 57 5.92 -24.64 -6.81
N ILE A 58 4.76 -24.79 -6.15
CA ILE A 58 4.13 -26.11 -5.93
C ILE A 58 3.59 -26.69 -7.25
N VAL A 59 3.02 -25.85 -8.11
CA VAL A 59 2.48 -26.28 -9.42
C VAL A 59 3.60 -26.68 -10.39
N ALA A 60 4.75 -26.01 -10.34
CA ALA A 60 5.91 -26.35 -11.17
C ALA A 60 6.50 -27.72 -10.80
N LEU A 61 6.55 -28.06 -9.50
CA LEU A 61 7.06 -29.34 -9.01
C LEU A 61 6.17 -30.53 -9.41
N TRP A 62 4.85 -30.36 -9.43
CA TRP A 62 3.92 -31.42 -9.84
C TRP A 62 4.03 -31.78 -11.32
N ASN A 63 4.17 -30.80 -12.21
CA ASN A 63 4.29 -31.07 -13.65
C ASN A 63 5.57 -31.84 -14.01
N GLY A 64 6.69 -31.55 -13.34
CA GLY A 64 7.94 -32.27 -13.54
C GLY A 64 7.88 -33.73 -13.08
N PHE A 65 7.26 -33.99 -11.92
CA PHE A 65 7.13 -35.33 -11.38
C PHE A 65 6.22 -36.22 -12.24
N ILE A 66 5.11 -35.68 -12.74
CA ILE A 66 4.17 -36.39 -13.62
C ILE A 66 4.86 -36.85 -14.92
N LEU A 67 5.67 -35.98 -15.54
CA LEU A 67 6.42 -36.32 -16.76
C LEU A 67 7.42 -37.46 -16.54
N LEU A 68 8.16 -37.43 -15.42
CA LEU A 68 9.17 -38.45 -15.11
C LEU A 68 8.53 -39.83 -14.94
N VAL A 69 7.42 -39.92 -14.20
CA VAL A 69 6.69 -41.18 -13.99
C VAL A 69 6.13 -41.71 -15.31
N ALA A 70 5.57 -40.85 -16.16
CA ALA A 70 5.04 -41.25 -17.46
C ALA A 70 6.14 -41.83 -18.38
N ILE A 71 7.30 -41.16 -18.46
CA ILE A 71 8.43 -41.62 -19.27
C ILE A 71 8.95 -42.97 -18.74
N GLY A 72 9.12 -43.11 -17.43
CA GLY A 72 9.58 -44.37 -16.82
C GLY A 72 8.64 -45.54 -17.12
N PHE A 73 7.33 -45.31 -17.03
CA PHE A 73 6.33 -46.33 -17.35
C PHE A 73 6.41 -46.77 -18.82
N ILE A 74 6.54 -45.82 -19.75
CA ILE A 74 6.69 -46.11 -21.18
C ILE A 74 7.96 -46.95 -21.45
N VAL A 75 9.08 -46.62 -20.81
CA VAL A 75 10.35 -47.36 -20.97
C VAL A 75 10.20 -48.80 -20.46
N VAL A 76 9.54 -49.00 -19.32
CA VAL A 76 9.29 -50.35 -18.78
C VAL A 76 8.42 -51.18 -19.73
N LEU A 77 7.37 -50.58 -20.30
CA LEU A 77 6.52 -51.25 -21.29
C LEU A 77 7.31 -51.65 -22.55
N ILE A 78 8.15 -50.75 -23.07
CA ILE A 78 8.96 -51.00 -24.27
C ILE A 78 10.01 -52.07 -24.00
N LEU A 79 10.71 -52.01 -22.86
CA LEU A 79 11.71 -53.01 -22.49
C LEU A 79 11.08 -54.38 -22.22
N GLY A 80 9.90 -54.43 -21.59
CA GLY A 80 9.15 -55.66 -21.42
C GLY A 80 8.78 -56.30 -22.76
N PHE A 81 8.34 -55.49 -23.72
CA PHE A 81 8.03 -55.96 -25.07
C PHE A 81 9.26 -56.38 -25.90
N LEU A 82 10.45 -55.86 -25.58
CA LEU A 82 11.70 -56.20 -26.25
C LEU A 82 12.42 -57.43 -25.64
N LEU A 83 12.12 -57.75 -24.38
CA LEU A 83 12.72 -58.89 -23.67
C LEU A 83 11.95 -60.20 -23.84
N GLU A 84 10.77 -60.15 -24.46
CA GLU A 84 9.86 -61.28 -24.67
C GLU A 84 9.76 -61.63 -26.17
#